data_AF-A0A0B0P2J0-F1
#
_entry.id   AF-A0A0B0P2J0-F1
#
_cell.length_a   1.000
_cell.length_b   1.000
_cell.length_c   1.000
_cell.angle_alpha   90.00
_cell.angle_beta   90.00
_cell.angle_gamma   90.00
#
_symmetry.space_group_name_H-M   'P 1'
#
loop_
_entity.id
_entity.type
_entity.pdbx_description
1 polymer ?
#
loop_
_entity_poly.entity_id
_entity_poly.type
_entity_poly.pdbx_seq_one_letter_code
_entity_poly.pdbx_strand_id
1 'polypeptide(L)'
;MDQQSQLAAILGSEPVPFETLISHLMSSSNEQRSHAEALFNVCKQSDPDPDALCLHLAHLLQVCAQPDTRAMAAILLRKLLTRDDSYIWPRLTHSSIKSVLLNQIQVETAQSLSQKLCDTVSELASSILPENGWPELLPFMFQCVSSDSPRFQDSAFLIFAQLSQYIGDVLTSFIKDLHTVFLKCFE
;
A
#
# COMPACT_ATOMS: atom_id res chain seq x y z
N MET A 1 -11.92 28.52 -11.38
CA MET A 1 -10.71 28.17 -10.61
C MET A 1 -9.78 27.46 -11.56
N ASP A 2 -8.50 27.80 -11.54
CA ASP A 2 -7.49 27.10 -12.34
C ASP A 2 -7.34 25.65 -11.84
N GLN A 3 -7.09 24.71 -12.75
CA GLN A 3 -7.01 23.28 -12.46
C GLN A 3 -5.88 22.98 -11.46
N GLN A 4 -4.78 23.74 -11.54
CA GLN A 4 -3.68 23.69 -10.57
C GLN A 4 -4.10 24.14 -9.17
N SER A 5 -4.93 25.18 -9.03
CA SER A 5 -5.40 25.62 -7.71
C SER A 5 -6.29 24.59 -7.03
N GLN A 6 -7.11 23.87 -7.83
CA GLN A 6 -7.95 22.80 -7.30
C GLN A 6 -7.13 21.57 -6.89
N LEU A 7 -6.10 21.21 -7.65
CA LEU A 7 -5.17 20.14 -7.26
C LEU A 7 -4.41 20.47 -5.98
N ALA A 8 -3.88 21.68 -5.86
CA ALA A 8 -3.17 22.12 -4.66
C ALA A 8 -4.07 22.13 -3.41
N ALA A 9 -5.37 22.40 -3.58
CA ALA A 9 -6.33 22.31 -2.48
C ALA A 9 -6.65 20.85 -2.08
N ILE A 10 -6.67 19.93 -3.04
CA ILE A 10 -6.96 18.50 -2.82
C ILE A 10 -5.75 17.77 -2.24
N LEU A 11 -4.57 17.96 -2.84
CA LEU A 11 -3.29 17.36 -2.45
C LEU A 11 -2.47 18.28 -1.54
N GLY A 12 -3.15 19.15 -0.80
CA GLY A 12 -2.55 20.05 0.18
C GLY A 12 -2.27 19.34 1.50
N SER A 13 -1.69 20.06 2.46
CA SER A 13 -1.32 19.49 3.76
C SER A 13 -2.50 19.01 4.62
N GLU A 14 -3.71 19.49 4.33
CA GLU A 14 -4.92 19.13 5.08
C GLU A 14 -5.53 17.82 4.52
N PRO A 15 -5.88 16.85 5.37
CA PRO A 15 -6.41 15.56 4.90
C PRO A 15 -7.86 15.63 4.41
N VAL A 16 -8.64 16.60 4.90
CA VAL A 16 -10.10 16.67 4.70
C VAL A 16 -10.52 16.80 3.22
N PRO A 17 -9.91 17.67 2.39
CA PRO A 17 -10.26 17.77 0.97
C PRO A 17 -10.01 16.46 0.21
N PHE A 18 -8.88 15.80 0.49
CA PHE A 18 -8.56 14.52 -0.12
C PHE A 18 -9.49 13.40 0.37
N GLU A 19 -9.79 13.34 1.66
CA GLU A 19 -10.76 12.41 2.23
C GLU A 19 -12.15 12.55 1.58
N THR A 20 -12.59 13.79 1.36
CA THR A 20 -13.85 14.10 0.69
C THR A 20 -13.84 13.63 -0.77
N LEU A 21 -12.72 13.81 -1.48
CA LEU A 21 -12.57 13.28 -2.83
C LEU A 21 -12.73 11.76 -2.85
N ILE A 22 -12.05 11.04 -1.94
CA ILE A 22 -12.13 9.57 -1.88
C ILE A 22 -13.52 9.09 -1.49
N SER A 23 -14.21 9.77 -0.58
CA SER A 23 -15.59 9.42 -0.23
C SER A 23 -16.58 9.64 -1.38
N HIS A 24 -16.39 10.70 -2.18
CA HIS A 24 -17.22 10.97 -3.35
C HIS A 24 -17.09 9.92 -4.47
N LEU A 25 -15.96 9.21 -4.57
CA LEU A 25 -15.82 8.07 -5.49
C LEU A 25 -16.79 6.92 -5.16
N MET A 26 -17.31 6.88 -3.94
CA MET A 26 -18.29 5.89 -3.47
C MET A 26 -19.73 6.43 -3.44
N SER A 27 -19.97 7.65 -3.94
CA SER A 27 -21.30 8.26 -3.91
C SER A 27 -22.31 7.49 -4.77
N SER A 28 -23.57 7.46 -4.30
CA SER A 28 -24.71 6.97 -5.08
C SER A 28 -25.12 7.94 -6.20
N SER A 29 -24.69 9.20 -6.13
CA SER A 29 -24.88 10.17 -7.21
C SER A 29 -23.85 9.95 -8.31
N ASN A 30 -24.34 9.59 -9.51
CA ASN A 30 -23.49 9.43 -10.68
C ASN A 30 -22.71 10.71 -11.02
N GLU A 31 -23.35 11.88 -10.92
CA GLU A 31 -22.71 13.16 -11.20
C GLU A 31 -21.54 13.43 -10.25
N GLN A 32 -21.74 13.18 -8.96
CA GLN A 32 -20.71 13.39 -7.94
C GLN A 32 -19.55 12.40 -8.11
N ARG A 33 -19.87 11.13 -8.39
CA ARG A 33 -18.87 10.09 -8.62
C ARG A 33 -18.04 10.37 -9.88
N SER A 34 -18.68 10.70 -11.00
CA SER A 34 -17.95 11.05 -12.24
C SER A 34 -17.10 12.31 -12.09
N HIS A 35 -17.56 13.30 -11.32
CA HIS A 35 -16.74 14.47 -11.00
C HIS A 35 -15.51 14.09 -10.15
N ALA A 36 -15.69 13.25 -9.12
CA ALA A 36 -14.59 12.76 -8.29
C ALA A 36 -13.59 11.92 -9.09
N GLU A 37 -14.07 11.06 -10.00
CA GLU A 37 -13.21 10.27 -10.91
C GLU A 37 -12.38 11.18 -11.82
N ALA A 38 -12.98 12.24 -12.37
CA ALA A 38 -12.26 13.22 -13.17
C ALA A 38 -11.14 13.89 -12.34
N LEU A 39 -11.43 14.35 -11.13
CA LEU A 39 -10.42 14.95 -10.25
C LEU A 39 -9.32 13.97 -9.87
N PHE A 40 -9.67 12.74 -9.52
CA PHE A 40 -8.70 11.69 -9.21
C PHE A 40 -7.78 11.41 -10.42
N ASN A 41 -8.33 11.40 -11.64
CA ASN A 41 -7.55 11.26 -12.87
C ASN A 41 -6.57 12.41 -13.09
N VAL A 42 -6.94 13.64 -12.70
CA VAL A 42 -6.01 14.77 -12.74
C VAL A 42 -4.91 14.60 -11.69
N CYS A 43 -5.24 14.18 -10.46
CA CYS A 43 -4.23 13.92 -9.42
C CYS A 43 -3.19 12.87 -9.87
N LYS A 44 -3.63 11.84 -10.61
CA LYS A 44 -2.72 10.82 -11.19
C LYS A 44 -1.71 11.39 -12.19
N GLN A 45 -2.03 12.51 -12.82
CA GLN A 45 -1.20 13.17 -13.83
C GLN A 45 -0.41 14.34 -13.26
N SER A 46 -0.41 14.50 -11.92
CA SER A 46 0.28 15.60 -11.26
C SER A 46 1.80 15.54 -11.52
N ASP A 47 2.33 16.65 -12.02
CA ASP A 47 3.74 16.96 -12.23
C ASP A 47 3.93 18.32 -11.51
N PRO A 48 4.81 18.45 -10.49
CA PRO A 48 6.12 17.78 -10.34
C PRO A 48 6.23 16.67 -9.30
N ASP A 49 5.20 16.39 -8.50
CA ASP A 49 5.27 15.36 -7.45
C ASP A 49 4.45 14.12 -7.83
N PRO A 50 5.08 13.10 -8.47
CA PRO A 50 4.38 11.89 -8.87
C PRO A 50 3.97 11.02 -7.67
N ASP A 51 4.62 11.17 -6.51
CA ASP A 51 4.35 10.38 -5.31
C ASP A 51 3.18 10.95 -4.50
N ALA A 52 2.85 12.24 -4.67
CA ALA A 52 1.84 12.96 -3.91
C ALA A 52 0.55 12.17 -3.73
N LEU A 53 -0.02 11.64 -4.83
CA LEU A 53 -1.26 10.88 -4.77
C LEU A 53 -1.15 9.62 -3.91
N CYS A 54 -0.09 8.83 -4.10
CA CYS A 54 0.15 7.61 -3.33
C CYS A 54 0.40 7.92 -1.85
N LEU A 55 1.11 9.00 -1.55
CA LEU A 55 1.38 9.44 -0.18
C LEU A 55 0.11 9.91 0.52
N HIS A 56 -0.78 10.65 -0.17
CA HIS A 56 -2.07 11.05 0.39
C HIS A 56 -2.99 9.85 0.63
N LEU A 57 -3.06 8.90 -0.30
CA LEU A 57 -3.81 7.65 -0.11
C LEU A 57 -3.29 6.89 1.12
N ALA A 58 -1.97 6.78 1.25
CA ALA A 58 -1.37 6.06 2.36
C ALA A 58 -1.49 6.82 3.69
N HIS A 59 -1.52 8.15 3.67
CA HIS A 59 -1.82 8.97 4.84
C HIS A 59 -3.27 8.76 5.31
N LEU A 60 -4.24 8.68 4.40
CA LEU A 60 -5.64 8.37 4.76
C LEU A 60 -5.78 7.02 5.47
N LEU A 61 -4.95 6.03 5.13
CA LEU A 61 -4.96 4.75 5.84
C LEU A 61 -4.67 4.92 7.34
N GLN A 62 -3.86 5.91 7.71
CA GLN A 62 -3.47 6.20 9.09
C GLN A 62 -4.50 7.07 9.82
N VAL A 63 -4.94 8.15 9.19
CA VAL A 63 -5.64 9.25 9.89
C VAL A 63 -7.16 9.22 9.71
N CYS A 64 -7.67 8.59 8.64
CA CYS A 64 -9.10 8.62 8.35
C CYS A 64 -9.85 7.73 9.35
N ALA A 65 -10.89 8.28 9.97
CA ALA A 65 -11.74 7.53 10.90
C ALA A 65 -12.80 6.66 10.18
N GLN A 66 -13.12 6.97 8.93
CA GLN A 66 -14.18 6.31 8.16
C GLN A 66 -13.68 5.00 7.53
N PRO A 67 -14.20 3.82 7.94
CA PRO A 67 -13.70 2.53 7.47
C PRO A 67 -13.82 2.35 5.94
N ASP A 68 -14.92 2.81 5.35
CA ASP A 68 -15.16 2.68 3.91
C ASP A 68 -14.17 3.51 3.10
N THR A 69 -13.88 4.74 3.55
CA THR A 69 -12.89 5.62 2.92
C THR A 69 -11.49 5.04 3.02
N ARG A 70 -11.09 4.48 4.18
CA ARG A 70 -9.82 3.76 4.33
C ARG A 70 -9.74 2.56 3.39
N ALA A 71 -10.81 1.77 3.30
CA ALA A 71 -10.87 0.61 2.43
C ALA A 71 -10.74 1.01 0.95
N MET A 72 -11.40 2.08 0.53
CA MET A 72 -11.27 2.63 -0.82
C MET A 72 -9.85 3.15 -1.08
N ALA A 73 -9.25 3.86 -0.13
CA ALA A 73 -7.87 4.34 -0.25
C ALA A 73 -6.89 3.18 -0.47
N ALA A 74 -7.04 2.07 0.25
CA ALA A 74 -6.20 0.88 0.07
C ALA A 74 -6.39 0.23 -1.30
N ILE A 75 -7.63 0.14 -1.79
CA ILE A 75 -7.93 -0.40 -3.12
C ILE A 75 -7.28 0.46 -4.21
N LEU A 76 -7.45 1.77 -4.12
CA LEU A 76 -6.85 2.71 -5.08
C LEU A 76 -5.33 2.65 -5.03
N LEU A 77 -4.74 2.61 -3.83
CA LEU A 77 -3.30 2.49 -3.68
C LEU A 77 -2.78 1.22 -4.36
N ARG A 78 -3.42 0.06 -4.14
CA ARG A 78 -3.05 -1.18 -4.83
C ARG A 78 -3.08 -1.03 -6.35
N LYS A 79 -4.16 -0.48 -6.90
CA LYS A 79 -4.31 -0.26 -8.36
C LYS A 79 -3.24 0.65 -8.97
N LEU A 80 -2.72 1.62 -8.21
CA LEU A 80 -1.67 2.52 -8.67
C LEU A 80 -0.29 1.83 -8.65
N LEU A 81 -0.09 0.90 -7.72
CA LEU A 81 1.20 0.26 -7.48
C LEU A 81 1.37 -1.06 -8.22
N THR A 82 0.29 -1.77 -8.54
CA THR A 82 0.32 -3.07 -9.20
C THR A 82 -0.20 -2.97 -10.63
N ARG A 83 0.15 -3.94 -11.49
CA ARG A 83 -0.12 -3.90 -12.94
C ARG A 83 -1.63 -4.03 -13.22
N ASP A 84 -2.32 -2.91 -13.11
CA ASP A 84 -3.72 -2.69 -13.47
C ASP A 84 -3.81 -1.49 -14.45
N ASP A 85 -5.01 -1.15 -14.93
CA ASP A 85 -5.27 -0.03 -15.85
C ASP A 85 -4.76 1.34 -15.34
N SER A 86 -4.49 1.46 -14.04
CA SER A 86 -4.01 2.67 -13.37
C SER A 86 -2.56 2.58 -12.87
N TYR A 87 -1.77 1.64 -13.40
CA TYR A 87 -0.38 1.42 -12.99
C TYR A 87 0.51 2.65 -13.23
N ILE A 88 0.95 3.30 -12.14
CA ILE A 88 1.86 4.46 -12.18
C ILE A 88 3.20 4.20 -11.52
N TRP A 89 3.39 3.05 -10.87
CA TRP A 89 4.63 2.67 -10.18
C TRP A 89 5.92 3.05 -10.91
N PRO A 90 6.11 2.82 -12.23
CA PRO A 90 7.37 3.14 -12.91
C PRO A 90 7.76 4.63 -12.90
N ARG A 91 6.83 5.52 -12.58
CA ARG A 91 7.03 6.99 -12.55
C ARG A 91 7.32 7.53 -11.15
N LEU A 92 7.17 6.71 -10.11
CA LEU A 92 7.28 7.11 -8.71
C LEU A 92 8.75 7.10 -8.25
N THR A 93 9.06 7.80 -7.15
CA THR A 93 10.40 7.75 -6.54
C THR A 93 10.62 6.49 -5.68
N HIS A 94 9.56 5.69 -5.50
CA HIS A 94 9.46 4.38 -4.84
C HIS A 94 9.78 4.32 -3.34
N SER A 95 10.83 5.00 -2.88
CA SER A 95 11.41 4.86 -1.54
C SER A 95 10.42 5.22 -0.42
N SER A 96 9.74 6.36 -0.57
CA SER A 96 8.72 6.83 0.37
C SER A 96 7.56 5.84 0.47
N ILE A 97 7.09 5.33 -0.66
CA ILE A 97 5.92 4.44 -0.72
C ILE A 97 6.21 3.09 -0.07
N LYS A 98 7.37 2.48 -0.39
CA LYS A 98 7.81 1.22 0.25
C LYS A 98 7.82 1.36 1.76
N SER A 99 8.44 2.43 2.26
CA SER A 99 8.57 2.69 3.70
C SER A 99 7.19 2.87 4.36
N VAL A 100 6.29 3.60 3.71
CA VAL A 100 4.94 3.81 4.21
C VAL A 100 4.14 2.50 4.26
N LEU A 101 4.20 1.66 3.23
CA LEU A 101 3.50 0.36 3.21
C LEU A 101 3.94 -0.55 4.37
N LEU A 102 5.25 -0.65 4.61
CA LEU A 102 5.79 -1.46 5.71
C LEU A 102 5.35 -0.89 7.08
N ASN A 103 5.39 0.43 7.24
CA ASN A 103 4.91 1.08 8.45
C ASN A 103 3.39 0.85 8.67
N GLN A 104 2.58 0.90 7.60
CA GLN A 104 1.14 0.65 7.69
C GLN A 104 0.81 -0.74 8.22
N ILE A 105 1.54 -1.77 7.80
CA ILE A 105 1.35 -3.13 8.32
C ILE A 105 1.59 -3.17 9.85
N GLN A 106 2.50 -2.36 10.38
CA GLN A 106 2.82 -2.34 11.81
C GLN A 106 1.74 -1.64 12.65
N VAL A 107 1.13 -0.59 12.13
CA VAL A 107 0.15 0.23 12.87
C VAL A 107 -1.29 -0.20 12.65
N GLU A 108 -1.60 -0.91 11.55
CA GLU A 108 -2.96 -1.32 11.24
C GLU A 108 -3.52 -2.30 12.28
N THR A 109 -4.77 -2.06 12.69
CA THR A 109 -5.48 -2.88 13.68
C THR A 109 -6.67 -3.61 13.09
N ALA A 110 -7.25 -3.11 12.00
CA ALA A 110 -8.35 -3.77 11.31
C ALA A 110 -7.82 -4.93 10.46
N GLN A 111 -8.21 -6.16 10.81
CA GLN A 111 -7.78 -7.37 10.11
C GLN A 111 -8.03 -7.33 8.60
N SER A 112 -9.20 -6.84 8.18
CA SER A 112 -9.57 -6.75 6.76
C SER A 112 -8.67 -5.79 5.97
N LEU A 113 -8.17 -4.73 6.61
CA LEU A 113 -7.29 -3.74 5.99
C LEU A 113 -5.83 -4.21 6.02
N SER A 114 -5.41 -4.84 7.12
CA SER A 114 -4.11 -5.50 7.25
C SER A 114 -3.92 -6.56 6.15
N GLN A 115 -4.94 -7.37 5.88
CA GLN A 115 -4.91 -8.35 4.79
C GLN A 115 -4.75 -7.67 3.41
N LYS A 116 -5.52 -6.60 3.13
CA LYS A 116 -5.39 -5.85 1.87
C LYS A 116 -4.01 -5.21 1.70
N LEU A 117 -3.39 -4.76 2.79
CA LEU A 117 -2.03 -4.21 2.77
C LEU A 117 -1.02 -5.31 2.47
N CYS A 118 -1.14 -6.47 3.10
CA CYS A 118 -0.30 -7.63 2.80
C CYS A 118 -0.42 -8.04 1.33
N ASP A 119 -1.65 -8.14 0.80
CA ASP A 119 -1.88 -8.44 -0.62
C ASP A 119 -1.18 -7.42 -1.54
N THR A 120 -1.29 -6.13 -1.20
CA THR A 120 -0.68 -5.04 -1.98
C THR A 120 0.84 -5.12 -1.96
N VAL A 121 1.43 -5.35 -0.78
CA VAL A 121 2.88 -5.51 -0.62
C VAL A 121 3.37 -6.74 -1.38
N SER A 122 2.70 -7.88 -1.25
CA SER A 122 3.08 -9.12 -1.94
C SER A 122 2.99 -8.99 -3.46
N GLU A 123 1.92 -8.39 -3.97
CA GLU A 123 1.74 -8.22 -5.42
C GLU A 123 2.80 -7.27 -5.98
N LEU A 124 3.04 -6.12 -5.33
CA LEU A 124 4.10 -5.21 -5.73
C LEU A 124 5.48 -5.90 -5.67
N ALA A 125 5.77 -6.57 -4.56
CA ALA A 125 7.03 -7.26 -4.32
C ALA A 125 7.29 -8.38 -5.35
N SER A 126 6.26 -9.13 -5.75
CA SER A 126 6.39 -10.17 -6.78
C SER A 126 6.95 -9.62 -8.11
N SER A 127 6.68 -8.35 -8.41
CA SER A 127 7.12 -7.70 -9.64
C SER A 127 8.51 -7.05 -9.56
N ILE A 128 9.01 -6.72 -8.35
CA ILE A 128 10.26 -5.96 -8.17
C ILE A 128 11.35 -6.72 -7.42
N LEU A 129 11.02 -7.76 -6.65
CA LEU A 129 12.01 -8.56 -5.91
C LEU A 129 12.99 -9.33 -6.80
N PRO A 130 12.63 -9.88 -7.98
CA PRO A 130 13.59 -10.57 -8.84
C PRO A 130 14.78 -9.69 -9.26
N GLU A 131 14.58 -8.38 -9.31
CA GLU A 131 15.62 -7.39 -9.66
C GLU A 131 16.25 -6.71 -8.41
N ASN A 132 16.05 -7.29 -7.22
CA ASN A 132 16.45 -6.71 -5.94
C ASN A 132 15.87 -5.31 -5.69
N GLY A 133 14.67 -5.06 -6.21
CA GLY A 133 14.01 -3.75 -6.15
C GLY A 133 13.43 -3.40 -4.78
N TRP A 134 13.43 -4.29 -3.79
CA TRP A 134 12.90 -4.01 -2.44
C TRP A 134 13.72 -4.72 -1.35
N PRO A 135 14.97 -4.30 -1.12
CA PRO A 135 15.89 -4.98 -0.19
C PRO A 135 15.41 -4.94 1.27
N GLU A 136 14.58 -3.98 1.66
CA GLU A 136 14.08 -3.81 3.03
C GLU A 136 12.97 -4.81 3.40
N LEU A 137 12.30 -5.42 2.41
CA LEU A 137 11.13 -6.25 2.65
C LEU A 137 11.44 -7.55 3.40
N LEU A 138 12.48 -8.29 2.98
CA LEU A 138 12.85 -9.53 3.65
C LEU A 138 13.28 -9.31 5.11
N PRO A 139 14.18 -8.35 5.42
CA PRO A 139 14.50 -8.00 6.80
C PRO A 139 13.26 -7.65 7.64
N PHE A 140 12.33 -6.86 7.08
CA PHE A 140 11.06 -6.54 7.74
C PHE A 140 10.24 -7.79 8.05
N MET A 141 10.09 -8.71 7.09
CA MET A 141 9.33 -9.94 7.29
C MET A 141 9.96 -10.81 8.39
N PHE A 142 11.28 -10.98 8.40
CA PHE A 142 11.97 -11.73 9.46
C PHE A 142 11.80 -11.07 10.84
N GLN A 143 11.83 -9.74 10.91
CA GLN A 143 11.55 -9.01 12.14
C GLN A 143 10.12 -9.25 12.63
N CYS A 144 9.14 -9.20 11.73
CA CYS A 144 7.74 -9.45 12.06
C CYS A 144 7.49 -10.88 12.57
N VAL A 145 8.06 -11.90 11.93
CA VAL A 145 7.88 -13.27 12.41
C VAL A 145 8.62 -13.51 13.74
N SER A 146 9.75 -12.85 13.96
CA SER A 146 10.50 -12.95 15.22
C SER A 146 9.89 -12.11 16.36
N SER A 147 8.81 -11.37 16.10
CA SER A 147 8.16 -10.55 17.13
C SER A 147 7.21 -11.38 17.98
N ASP A 148 6.91 -10.93 19.20
CA ASP A 148 5.92 -11.57 20.08
C ASP A 148 4.46 -11.19 19.74
N SER A 149 4.24 -10.49 18.61
CA SER A 149 2.90 -10.04 18.19
C SER A 149 2.32 -11.02 17.17
N PRO A 150 1.24 -11.76 17.50
CA PRO A 150 0.59 -12.66 16.55
C PRO A 150 0.16 -11.93 15.27
N ARG A 151 -0.28 -10.67 15.38
CA ARG A 151 -0.65 -9.84 14.23
C ARG A 151 0.50 -9.63 13.24
N PHE A 152 1.70 -9.38 13.75
CA PHE A 152 2.88 -9.18 12.91
C PHE A 152 3.36 -10.50 12.30
N GLN A 153 3.33 -11.58 13.08
CA GLN A 153 3.62 -12.93 12.60
C GLN A 153 2.66 -13.31 11.46
N ASP A 154 1.35 -13.14 11.67
CA ASP A 154 0.31 -13.43 10.67
C ASP A 154 0.52 -12.62 9.38
N SER A 155 0.80 -11.32 9.50
CA SER A 155 1.06 -10.45 8.34
C SER A 155 2.28 -10.93 7.55
N ALA A 156 3.37 -11.26 8.24
CA ALA A 156 4.58 -11.74 7.59
C ALA A 156 4.38 -13.11 6.95
N PHE A 157 3.66 -14.03 7.61
CA PHE A 157 3.34 -15.34 7.05
C PHE A 157 2.46 -15.24 5.81
N LEU A 158 1.47 -14.35 5.81
CA LEU A 158 0.64 -14.09 4.65
C LEU A 158 1.50 -13.62 3.46
N ILE A 159 2.41 -12.68 3.69
CA ILE A 159 3.32 -12.17 2.65
C ILE A 159 4.28 -13.29 2.19
N PHE A 160 4.86 -14.07 3.09
CA PHE A 160 5.72 -15.22 2.74
C PHE A 160 4.96 -16.24 1.89
N ALA A 161 3.74 -16.60 2.27
CA ALA A 161 2.94 -17.57 1.54
C ALA A 161 2.67 -17.09 0.10
N GLN A 162 2.29 -15.82 -0.07
CA GLN A 162 2.01 -15.23 -1.39
C GLN A 162 3.27 -15.09 -2.26
N LEU A 163 4.41 -14.77 -1.64
CA LEU A 163 5.67 -14.60 -2.35
C LEU A 163 6.39 -15.92 -2.64
N SER A 164 6.11 -17.00 -1.90
CA SER A 164 6.85 -18.27 -1.95
C SER A 164 7.15 -18.79 -3.36
N GLN A 165 6.22 -18.62 -4.30
CA GLN A 165 6.36 -19.03 -5.71
C GLN A 165 7.28 -18.13 -6.55
N TYR A 166 7.51 -16.88 -6.13
CA TYR A 166 8.30 -15.87 -6.85
C TYR A 166 9.72 -15.72 -6.31
N ILE A 167 9.91 -16.00 -5.01
CA ILE A 167 11.17 -15.70 -4.31
C ILE A 167 11.92 -16.96 -3.88
N GLY A 168 11.58 -18.14 -4.42
CA GLY A 168 12.22 -19.41 -4.04
C GLY A 168 13.75 -19.38 -4.11
N ASP A 169 14.31 -18.81 -5.17
CA ASP A 169 15.77 -18.66 -5.33
C ASP A 169 16.36 -17.69 -4.29
N VAL A 170 15.66 -16.59 -4.00
CA VAL A 170 16.07 -15.60 -2.98
C VAL A 170 16.01 -16.21 -1.58
N LEU A 171 14.95 -16.99 -1.29
CA LEU A 171 14.73 -17.63 0.01
C LEU A 171 15.69 -18.78 0.27
N THR A 172 16.31 -19.36 -0.75
CA THR A 172 17.27 -20.46 -0.59
C THR A 172 18.41 -20.07 0.36
N SER A 173 18.88 -18.83 0.28
CA SER A 173 19.91 -18.30 1.19
C SER A 173 19.44 -18.16 2.64
N PHE A 174 18.13 -18.07 2.88
CA PHE A 174 17.52 -17.85 4.20
C PHE A 174 16.78 -19.08 4.73
N ILE A 175 16.89 -20.23 4.07
CA ILE A 175 16.06 -21.40 4.36
C ILE A 175 16.25 -21.93 5.79
N LYS A 176 17.46 -21.80 6.35
CA LYS A 176 17.77 -22.18 7.74
C LYS A 176 17.09 -21.27 8.75
N ASP A 177 17.08 -19.97 8.47
CA ASP A 177 16.42 -18.97 9.31
C ASP A 177 14.91 -19.16 9.26
N LEU A 178 14.35 -19.30 8.06
CA LEU A 178 12.94 -19.63 7.86
C LEU A 178 12.55 -20.91 8.62
N HIS A 179 13.31 -21.99 8.48
CA HIS A 179 13.03 -23.24 9.19
C HIS A 179 13.03 -23.06 10.71
N THR A 180 14.00 -22.32 11.25
CA THR A 180 14.08 -22.02 12.70
C THR A 180 12.87 -21.21 13.17
N VAL A 181 12.50 -20.21 12.38
CA VAL A 181 11.38 -19.33 12.66
C VAL A 181 10.05 -20.09 12.60
N PHE A 182 9.83 -20.89 11.55
CA PHE A 182 8.62 -21.71 11.44
C PHE A 182 8.50 -22.72 12.57
N LEU A 183 9.59 -23.39 12.96
CA LEU A 183 9.58 -24.33 14.10
C LEU A 183 9.11 -23.65 15.40
N LYS A 184 9.61 -22.45 15.71
CA LYS A 184 9.21 -21.71 16.91
C LYS A 184 7.73 -21.31 16.93
N CYS A 185 7.10 -21.19 15.77
CA CYS A 185 5.68 -20.84 15.68
C CYS A 185 4.74 -22.05 15.82
N PHE A 186 5.27 -23.28 15.78
CA PHE A 186 4.50 -24.51 15.94
C PHE A 186 4.75 -25.23 17.29
N GLU A 187 5.59 -24.66 18.16
CA GLU A 187 5.75 -25.05 19.58
C GLU A 187 4.82 -24.24 20.49
#